data_AF-A0A973JWB0-F1
#
_entry.id   AF-A0A973JWB0-F1
#
_cell.length_a   1.000
_cell.length_b   1.000
_cell.length_c   1.000
_cell.angle_alpha   90.00
_cell.angle_beta   90.00
_cell.angle_gamma   90.00
#
_symmetry.space_group_name_H-M   'P 1'
#
loop_
_entity.id
_entity.type
_entity.pdbx_description
1 polymer ?
#
loop_
_entity_poly.entity_id
_entity_poly.type
_entity_poly.pdbx_seq_one_letter_code
_entity_poly.pdbx_strand_id
1 'polypeptide(L)'
;ARVAEEPVVDNGLLVRDHGKCLRCGQCVRACGGQGRNVFAISVLGRGVGSRVGVEYDAPLTDSACVFCGDCVDACPTGALSVRSEFDLRRAGAWDEPAQTVTATVCGHCGVGCELALHVQDNEIVKVTSPPDSPVAHGNLCIKGRFGHQYIQNRD
;
A
#
# COMPACT_ATOMS: atom_id res chain seq x y z
N ALA A 1 12.99 -4.19 12.52
CA ALA A 1 12.49 -2.81 12.71
C ALA A 1 13.70 -1.92 12.91
N ARG A 2 13.85 -0.86 12.10
CA ARG A 2 14.82 0.20 12.37
C ARG A 2 14.09 1.25 13.20
N VAL A 3 14.04 1.02 14.51
CA VAL A 3 13.40 1.97 15.44
C VAL A 3 14.26 3.24 15.42
N ALA A 4 13.65 4.38 15.09
CA ALA A 4 14.28 5.70 14.87
C ALA A 4 14.78 6.04 13.44
N GLU A 5 14.43 5.26 12.41
CA GLU A 5 14.58 5.72 11.02
C GLU A 5 13.37 6.59 10.62
N GLU A 6 13.61 7.71 9.94
CA GLU A 6 12.54 8.55 9.41
C GLU A 6 11.72 7.79 8.34
N PRO A 7 10.39 7.98 8.29
CA PRO A 7 9.56 7.38 7.25
C PRO A 7 10.00 7.83 5.85
N VAL A 8 10.13 6.87 4.94
CA VAL A 8 10.53 7.12 3.55
C VAL A 8 9.30 7.18 2.66
N VAL A 9 9.17 8.22 1.84
CA VAL A 9 8.13 8.36 0.82
C VAL A 9 8.68 7.90 -0.53
N ASP A 10 8.18 6.79 -1.07
CA ASP A 10 8.56 6.26 -2.38
C ASP A 10 7.55 6.70 -3.46
N ASN A 11 8.07 7.28 -4.55
CA ASN A 11 7.31 7.69 -5.74
C ASN A 11 6.06 8.57 -5.42
N GLY A 12 6.07 9.28 -4.30
CA GLY A 12 4.96 10.13 -3.86
C GLY A 12 3.68 9.41 -3.44
N LEU A 13 3.61 8.07 -3.53
CA LEU A 13 2.39 7.28 -3.33
C LEU A 13 2.45 6.35 -2.12
N LEU A 14 3.62 5.77 -1.85
CA LEU A 14 3.81 4.74 -0.82
C LEU A 14 4.74 5.28 0.27
N VAL A 15 4.41 5.01 1.53
CA VAL A 15 5.25 5.37 2.68
C VAL A 15 5.73 4.12 3.40
N ARG A 16 7.01 4.09 3.76
CA ARG A 16 7.65 3.04 4.54
C ARG A 16 8.12 3.59 5.88
N ASP A 17 7.38 3.26 6.93
CA ASP A 17 7.69 3.55 8.33
C ASP A 17 8.15 2.25 9.03
N HIS A 18 9.45 1.94 8.91
CA HIS A 18 10.03 0.73 9.47
C HIS A 18 10.06 0.70 11.00
N GLY A 19 9.78 1.84 11.66
CA GLY A 19 9.57 1.92 13.10
C GLY A 19 8.34 1.14 13.57
N LYS A 20 7.31 1.02 12.71
CA LYS A 20 6.08 0.25 12.98
C LYS A 20 6.16 -1.22 12.55
N CYS A 21 7.27 -1.66 11.96
CA CYS A 21 7.36 -2.99 11.35
C CYS A 21 7.56 -4.10 12.40
N LEU A 22 6.58 -4.99 12.56
CA LEU A 22 6.69 -6.16 13.44
C LEU A 22 7.33 -7.40 12.79
N ARG A 23 7.79 -7.30 11.54
CA ARG A 23 8.49 -8.37 10.78
C ARG A 23 7.69 -9.66 10.57
N CYS A 24 6.39 -9.56 10.31
CA CYS A 24 5.53 -10.73 10.01
C CYS A 24 5.78 -11.36 8.63
N GLY A 25 6.42 -10.63 7.71
CA GLY A 25 6.67 -11.09 6.34
C GLY A 25 5.44 -11.15 5.43
N GLN A 26 4.26 -10.64 5.86
CA GLN A 26 3.05 -10.62 5.02
C GLN A 26 3.26 -9.81 3.73
N CYS A 27 3.89 -8.64 3.82
CA CYS A 27 4.23 -7.82 2.67
C CYS A 27 5.17 -8.53 1.67
N VAL A 28 6.15 -9.29 2.17
CA VAL A 28 7.08 -10.08 1.32
C VAL A 28 6.31 -11.17 0.58
N ARG A 29 5.39 -11.87 1.25
CA ARG A 29 4.53 -12.88 0.62
C ARG A 29 3.61 -12.27 -0.43
N ALA A 30 2.99 -11.13 -0.14
CA ALA A 30 2.12 -10.40 -1.08
C ALA A 30 2.88 -9.89 -2.31
N CYS A 31 4.11 -9.41 -2.13
CA CYS A 31 4.95 -8.96 -3.25
C CYS A 31 5.45 -10.12 -4.12
N GLY A 32 5.69 -11.29 -3.51
CA GLY A 32 6.19 -12.49 -4.19
C GLY A 32 5.11 -13.53 -4.48
N GLY A 33 5.41 -14.77 -4.12
CA GLY A 33 4.72 -15.99 -4.55
C GLY A 33 3.27 -16.18 -4.09
N GLN A 34 2.72 -15.29 -3.26
CA GLN A 34 1.34 -15.36 -2.80
C GLN A 34 0.50 -14.17 -3.26
N GLY A 35 1.04 -13.32 -4.13
CA GLY A 35 0.33 -12.18 -4.69
C GLY A 35 0.85 -11.85 -6.08
N ARG A 36 1.67 -10.80 -6.20
CA ARG A 36 2.01 -10.21 -7.51
C ARG A 36 3.13 -10.91 -8.29
N ASN A 37 3.90 -11.81 -7.67
CA ASN A 37 5.08 -12.46 -8.26
C ASN A 37 6.17 -11.47 -8.75
N VAL A 38 6.34 -10.34 -8.05
CA VAL A 38 7.34 -9.30 -8.39
C VAL A 38 8.62 -9.44 -7.57
N PHE A 39 8.51 -9.89 -6.31
CA PHE A 39 9.65 -10.15 -5.42
C PHE A 39 10.59 -8.94 -5.18
N ALA A 40 10.06 -7.71 -5.26
CA ALA A 40 10.86 -6.48 -5.07
C ALA A 40 11.30 -6.23 -3.62
N ILE A 41 10.61 -6.83 -2.64
CA ILE A 41 10.97 -6.74 -1.22
C ILE A 41 11.21 -8.13 -0.65
N SER A 42 12.21 -8.24 0.23
CA SER A 42 12.59 -9.48 0.91
C SER A 42 12.98 -9.20 2.37
N VAL A 43 13.28 -10.27 3.11
CA VAL A 43 13.88 -10.14 4.45
C VAL A 43 15.39 -10.08 4.30
N LEU A 44 15.98 -8.95 4.69
CA LEU A 44 17.42 -8.73 4.72
C LEU A 44 17.95 -8.97 6.12
N GLY A 45 19.18 -9.49 6.20
CA GLY A 45 19.84 -9.79 7.47
C GLY A 45 19.26 -11.01 8.18
N ARG A 46 19.60 -11.16 9.47
CA ARG A 46 19.22 -12.32 10.30
C ARG A 46 19.00 -11.94 11.76
N GLY A 47 18.22 -12.77 12.46
CA GLY A 47 17.94 -12.61 13.89
C GLY A 47 17.35 -11.23 14.21
N VAL A 48 17.83 -10.60 15.28
CA VAL A 48 17.36 -9.28 15.74
C VAL A 48 17.57 -8.20 14.68
N GLY A 49 18.63 -8.30 13.88
CA GLY A 49 18.94 -7.35 12.79
C GLY A 49 18.13 -7.57 11.51
N SER A 50 17.22 -8.55 11.47
CA SER A 50 16.37 -8.79 10.30
C SER A 50 15.40 -7.62 10.04
N ARG A 51 15.18 -7.32 8.77
CA ARG A 51 14.28 -6.25 8.32
C ARG A 51 13.73 -6.52 6.93
N VAL A 52 12.59 -5.93 6.61
CA VAL A 52 12.09 -5.91 5.24
C VAL A 52 12.84 -4.82 4.47
N GLY A 53 13.30 -5.14 3.28
CA GLY A 53 14.01 -4.19 2.43
C GLY A 53 14.08 -4.66 0.98
N VAL A 54 14.69 -3.83 0.15
CA VAL A 54 14.95 -4.09 -1.26
C VAL A 54 16.36 -4.67 -1.42
N GLU A 55 16.62 -5.38 -2.51
CA GLU A 55 17.97 -5.82 -2.85
C GLU A 55 19.00 -4.67 -2.75
N TYR A 56 20.20 -4.97 -2.22
CA TYR A 56 21.26 -4.00 -1.93
C TYR A 56 20.88 -2.82 -1.03
N ASP A 57 19.75 -2.90 -0.31
CA ASP A 57 19.18 -1.77 0.43
C ASP A 57 18.87 -0.54 -0.44
N ALA A 58 18.62 -0.76 -1.72
CA ALA A 58 18.31 0.29 -2.67
C ALA A 58 16.93 0.93 -2.41
N PRO A 59 16.68 2.14 -2.93
CA PRO A 59 15.34 2.71 -2.99
C PRO A 59 14.35 1.80 -3.74
N LEU A 60 13.07 1.87 -3.39
CA LEU A 60 12.04 1.07 -4.06
C LEU A 60 11.86 1.46 -5.54
N THR A 61 12.16 2.72 -5.86
CA THR A 61 12.18 3.26 -7.24
C THR A 61 13.22 2.62 -8.14
N ASP A 62 14.29 2.08 -7.55
CA ASP A 62 15.44 1.51 -8.28
C ASP A 62 15.38 -0.03 -8.28
N SER A 63 14.18 -0.57 -8.04
CA SER A 63 13.92 -2.01 -7.88
C SER A 63 12.91 -2.52 -8.89
N ALA A 64 12.61 -3.82 -8.85
CA ALA A 64 11.56 -4.43 -9.66
C ALA A 64 10.12 -3.99 -9.25
N CYS A 65 9.96 -3.14 -8.24
CA CYS A 65 8.66 -2.73 -7.73
C CYS A 65 7.84 -2.00 -8.80
N VAL A 66 6.64 -2.50 -9.06
CA VAL A 66 5.66 -1.90 -9.98
C VAL A 66 4.65 -0.99 -9.27
N PHE A 67 4.88 -0.69 -7.99
CA PHE A 67 4.02 0.16 -7.15
C PHE A 67 2.53 -0.26 -7.15
N CYS A 68 2.26 -1.58 -7.14
CA CYS A 68 0.89 -2.09 -7.06
C CYS A 68 0.23 -1.86 -5.68
N GLY A 69 1.04 -1.72 -4.62
CA GLY A 69 0.56 -1.48 -3.25
C GLY A 69 -0.09 -2.68 -2.56
N ASP A 70 -0.02 -3.89 -3.12
CA ASP A 70 -0.56 -5.09 -2.43
C ASP A 70 0.19 -5.37 -1.10
N CYS A 71 1.45 -4.93 -0.99
CA CYS A 71 2.21 -4.96 0.26
C CYS A 71 1.69 -3.99 1.34
N VAL A 72 1.04 -2.90 0.93
CA VAL A 72 0.40 -1.92 1.82
C VAL A 72 -0.86 -2.52 2.42
N ASP A 73 -1.74 -3.08 1.58
CA ASP A 73 -2.97 -3.75 2.04
C ASP A 73 -2.66 -4.91 2.99
N ALA A 74 -1.56 -5.63 2.76
CA ALA A 74 -1.14 -6.75 3.59
C ALA A 74 -0.46 -6.31 4.91
N CYS A 75 -0.18 -5.02 5.13
CA CYS A 75 0.57 -4.55 6.29
C CYS A 75 -0.35 -4.26 7.49
N PRO A 76 -0.30 -5.06 8.57
CA PRO A 76 -1.24 -4.90 9.69
C PRO A 76 -0.93 -3.71 10.60
N THR A 77 0.27 -3.14 10.52
CA THR A 77 0.71 -2.06 11.42
C THR A 77 0.78 -0.69 10.76
N GLY A 78 0.51 -0.60 9.46
CA GLY A 78 0.78 0.62 8.69
C GLY A 78 2.27 0.97 8.59
N ALA A 79 3.17 -0.01 8.76
CA ALA A 79 4.59 0.17 8.43
C ALA A 79 4.81 0.37 6.93
N LEU A 80 3.91 -0.17 6.11
CA LEU A 80 3.73 0.20 4.71
C LEU A 80 2.33 0.79 4.61
N SER A 81 2.21 2.00 4.09
CA SER A 81 0.93 2.71 3.98
C SER A 81 0.86 3.51 2.69
N VAL A 82 -0.36 3.79 2.23
CA VAL A 82 -0.57 4.81 1.21
C VAL A 82 -0.27 6.19 1.81
N ARG A 83 0.22 7.13 1.01
CA ARG A 83 0.65 8.45 1.50
C ARG A 83 -0.49 9.22 2.19
N SER A 84 -1.68 9.22 1.61
CA SER A 84 -2.87 9.88 2.18
C SER A 84 -3.18 9.36 3.59
N GLU A 85 -3.22 8.04 3.78
CA GLU A 85 -3.42 7.44 5.10
C GLU A 85 -2.30 7.80 6.08
N PHE A 86 -1.05 7.75 5.64
CA PHE A 86 0.09 8.13 6.47
C PHE A 86 -0.01 9.58 6.96
N ASP A 87 -0.26 10.51 6.04
CA ASP A 87 -0.31 11.94 6.31
C ASP A 87 -1.49 12.27 7.24
N LEU A 88 -2.68 11.69 7.00
CA LEU A 88 -3.85 11.84 7.86
C LEU A 88 -3.63 11.26 9.26
N ARG A 89 -3.04 10.07 9.37
CA ARG A 89 -2.72 9.47 10.68
C ARG A 89 -1.70 10.32 11.45
N ARG A 90 -0.68 10.86 10.76
CA ARG A 90 0.31 11.75 11.36
C ARG A 90 -0.30 13.07 11.85
N ALA A 91 -1.28 13.58 11.12
CA ALA A 91 -2.03 14.79 11.51
C ALA A 91 -3.10 14.54 12.59
N GLY A 92 -3.33 13.27 13.00
CA GLY A 92 -4.42 12.92 13.91
C GLY A 92 -5.82 13.06 13.29
N ALA A 93 -5.90 13.15 11.96
CA ALA A 93 -7.13 13.36 11.20
C ALA A 93 -7.69 12.07 10.56
N TRP A 94 -7.00 10.94 10.71
CA TRP A 94 -7.52 9.65 10.21
C TRP A 94 -8.62 9.12 11.13
N ASP A 95 -9.84 9.05 10.61
CA ASP A 95 -11.03 8.57 11.32
C ASP A 95 -11.67 7.40 10.53
N GLU A 96 -11.09 6.21 10.69
CA GLU A 96 -11.55 4.99 10.01
C GLU A 96 -13.01 4.64 10.29
N PRO A 97 -13.53 4.74 11.54
CA PRO A 97 -14.94 4.51 11.82
C PRO A 97 -15.90 5.49 11.13
N ALA A 98 -15.47 6.72 10.86
CA ALA A 98 -16.28 7.71 10.13
C ALA A 98 -16.22 7.56 8.61
N GLN A 99 -15.34 6.70 8.08
CA GLN A 99 -15.20 6.51 6.64
C GLN A 99 -16.40 5.76 6.05
N THR A 100 -16.88 6.26 4.91
CA THR A 100 -17.84 5.51 4.08
C THR A 100 -17.06 4.67 3.09
N VAL A 101 -17.34 3.36 3.05
CA VAL A 101 -16.74 2.45 2.07
C VAL A 101 -17.74 2.17 0.96
N THR A 102 -17.42 2.59 -0.27
CA THR A 102 -18.29 2.41 -1.44
C THR A 102 -17.65 1.48 -2.45
N ALA A 103 -18.36 0.41 -2.83
CA ALA A 103 -17.92 -0.49 -3.89
C ALA A 103 -18.19 0.12 -5.28
N THR A 104 -17.24 -0.04 -6.20
CA THR A 104 -17.36 0.36 -7.61
C THR A 104 -16.45 -0.48 -8.50
N VAL A 105 -16.46 -0.23 -9.81
CA VAL A 105 -15.62 -0.93 -10.78
C VAL A 105 -14.53 0.01 -11.30
N CYS A 106 -13.30 -0.49 -11.38
CA CYS A 106 -12.16 0.23 -11.93
C CYS A 106 -12.36 0.56 -13.42
N GLY A 107 -12.31 1.85 -13.76
CA GLY A 107 -12.46 2.34 -15.14
C GLY A 107 -11.17 2.41 -15.98
N HIS A 108 -10.03 1.92 -15.48
CA HIS A 108 -8.74 2.13 -16.13
C HIS A 108 -8.39 1.14 -17.26
N CYS A 109 -8.88 -0.10 -17.20
CA CYS A 109 -8.67 -1.11 -18.23
C CYS A 109 -9.86 -2.08 -18.28
N GLY A 110 -9.90 -2.96 -19.28
CA GLY A 110 -11.01 -3.90 -19.49
C GLY A 110 -11.11 -5.07 -18.50
N VAL A 111 -10.26 -5.14 -17.47
CA VAL A 111 -10.32 -6.21 -16.46
C VAL A 111 -11.54 -6.04 -15.55
N GLY A 112 -11.91 -4.80 -15.22
CA GLY A 112 -13.07 -4.54 -14.36
C GLY A 112 -12.86 -4.94 -12.90
N CYS A 113 -11.67 -4.70 -12.34
CA CYS A 113 -11.40 -4.93 -10.92
C CYS A 113 -12.39 -4.17 -10.02
N GLU A 114 -12.94 -4.86 -9.03
CA GLU A 114 -13.77 -4.23 -8.00
C GLU A 114 -12.91 -3.39 -7.05
N LEU A 115 -13.33 -2.15 -6.83
CA LEU A 115 -12.70 -1.19 -5.93
C LEU A 115 -13.61 -0.97 -4.73
N ALA A 116 -13.02 -0.89 -3.54
CA ALA A 116 -13.62 -0.34 -2.34
C ALA A 116 -12.99 1.03 -2.08
N LEU A 117 -13.76 2.09 -2.33
CA LEU A 117 -13.35 3.47 -2.10
C LEU A 117 -13.61 3.82 -0.63
N HIS A 118 -12.57 4.17 0.11
CA HIS A 118 -12.66 4.66 1.48
C HIS A 118 -12.73 6.19 1.42
N VAL A 119 -13.85 6.76 1.83
CA VAL A 119 -14.14 8.20 1.74
C VAL A 119 -14.25 8.81 3.13
N GLN A 120 -13.51 9.88 3.38
CA GLN A 120 -13.58 10.71 4.58
C GLN A 120 -13.68 12.18 4.16
N ASP A 121 -14.56 12.96 4.79
CA ASP A 121 -14.68 14.40 4.52
C ASP A 121 -14.89 14.74 3.03
N ASN A 122 -15.65 13.88 2.32
CA ASN A 122 -15.90 13.96 0.87
C ASN A 122 -14.64 13.82 -0.01
N GLU A 123 -13.58 13.23 0.53
CA GLU A 123 -12.33 12.94 -0.16
C GLU A 123 -12.03 11.42 -0.12
N ILE A 124 -11.54 10.85 -1.23
CA ILE A 124 -11.11 9.46 -1.32
C ILE A 124 -9.74 9.36 -0.66
N VAL A 125 -9.68 8.79 0.55
CA VAL A 125 -8.45 8.71 1.35
C VAL A 125 -7.67 7.43 1.09
N LYS A 126 -8.33 6.36 0.62
CA LYS A 126 -7.71 5.06 0.32
C LYS A 126 -8.58 4.26 -0.65
N VAL A 127 -7.96 3.41 -1.46
CA VAL A 127 -8.66 2.42 -2.30
C VAL A 127 -8.10 1.03 -2.04
N THR A 128 -8.99 0.09 -1.74
CA THR A 128 -8.68 -1.34 -1.58
C THR A 128 -9.55 -2.17 -2.52
N SER A 129 -9.41 -3.49 -2.47
CA SER A 129 -10.33 -4.42 -3.15
C SER A 129 -10.76 -5.51 -2.17
N PRO A 130 -12.03 -5.97 -2.19
CA PRO A 130 -12.47 -7.09 -1.36
C PRO A 130 -11.69 -8.38 -1.71
N PRO A 131 -11.21 -9.16 -0.71
CA PRO A 131 -10.51 -10.42 -0.96
C PRO A 131 -11.35 -11.46 -1.72
N ASP A 132 -12.67 -11.43 -1.56
CA ASP A 132 -13.66 -12.28 -2.20
C ASP A 132 -14.13 -11.76 -3.56
N SER A 133 -13.62 -10.61 -4.02
CA SER A 133 -13.97 -10.08 -5.35
C SER A 133 -13.63 -11.10 -6.44
N PRO A 134 -14.58 -11.44 -7.34
CA PRO A 134 -14.42 -12.51 -8.33
C PRO A 134 -13.38 -12.20 -9.42
N VAL A 135 -12.99 -10.93 -9.56
CA VAL A 135 -12.03 -10.47 -10.57
C VAL A 135 -10.68 -10.14 -9.95
N ALA A 136 -10.68 -9.34 -8.88
CA ALA A 136 -9.46 -8.79 -8.29
C ALA A 136 -8.88 -9.67 -7.18
N HIS A 137 -9.72 -10.42 -6.45
CA HIS A 137 -9.33 -11.19 -5.27
C HIS A 137 -8.47 -10.37 -4.28
N GLY A 138 -8.86 -9.12 -4.02
CA GLY A 138 -8.12 -8.18 -3.16
C GLY A 138 -6.92 -7.49 -3.81
N ASN A 139 -6.53 -7.86 -5.03
CA ASN A 139 -5.33 -7.36 -5.70
C ASN A 139 -5.66 -6.21 -6.67
N LEU A 140 -4.86 -5.14 -6.62
CA LEU A 140 -5.01 -4.00 -7.55
C LEU A 140 -3.67 -3.64 -8.20
N CYS A 141 -3.72 -3.16 -9.44
CA CYS A 141 -2.55 -2.53 -10.05
C CYS A 141 -2.41 -1.07 -9.56
N ILE A 142 -1.29 -0.43 -9.90
CA ILE A 142 -1.03 0.97 -9.55
C ILE A 142 -2.19 1.91 -9.93
N LYS A 143 -2.83 1.69 -11.09
CA LYS A 143 -3.93 2.54 -11.56
C LYS A 143 -5.19 2.36 -10.73
N GLY A 144 -5.58 1.12 -10.45
CA GLY A 144 -6.77 0.85 -9.63
C GLY A 144 -6.60 1.36 -8.19
N ARG A 145 -5.39 1.27 -7.65
CA ARG A 145 -5.12 1.62 -6.26
C ARG A 145 -4.87 3.12 -6.02
N PHE A 146 -4.15 3.77 -6.93
CA PHE A 146 -3.69 5.16 -6.75
C PHE A 146 -4.27 6.12 -7.79
N GLY A 147 -4.90 5.61 -8.84
CA GLY A 147 -5.40 6.41 -9.94
C GLY A 147 -6.54 7.35 -9.56
N HIS A 148 -7.24 7.14 -8.44
CA HIS A 148 -8.35 8.01 -8.03
C HIS A 148 -7.97 9.50 -7.85
N GLN A 149 -6.68 9.80 -7.65
CA GLN A 149 -6.19 11.17 -7.42
C GLN A 149 -6.55 12.15 -8.54
N TYR A 150 -6.66 11.71 -9.80
CA TYR A 150 -7.04 12.62 -10.90
C TYR A 150 -8.49 13.12 -10.77
N ILE A 151 -9.38 12.36 -10.11
CA ILE A 151 -10.79 12.72 -9.93
C ILE A 151 -10.92 13.87 -8.92
N GLN A 152 -9.95 13.97 -8.02
CA GLN A 152 -9.91 14.98 -6.97
C GLN A 152 -9.08 16.20 -7.36
N ASN A 153 -8.43 16.17 -8.52
CA ASN A 153 -7.79 17.32 -9.09
C ASN A 153 -8.87 18.25 -9.68
N ARG A 154 -8.99 19.46 -9.13
CA ARG A 154 -10.05 20.43 -9.47
C ARG A 154 -9.59 21.53 -10.44
N ASP A 155 -8.36 21.42 -10.92
CA ASP A 155 -7.75 22.26 -11.96
C ASP A 155 -7.85 21.61 -13.34
#